data_AF-A0A480BV49-F1
#
_entry.id   AF-A0A480BV49-F1
#
_cell.length_a   1.000
_cell.length_b   1.000
_cell.length_c   1.000
_cell.angle_alpha   90.00
_cell.angle_beta   90.00
_cell.angle_gamma   90.00
#
_symmetry.space_group_name_H-M   'P 1'
#
loop_
_entity.id
_entity.type
_entity.pdbx_description
1 polymer ?
#
loop_
_entity_poly.entity_id
_entity_poly.type
_entity_poly.pdbx_seq_one_letter_code
_entity_poly.pdbx_strand_id
1 'polypeptide(L)' 'MTPAQQPPRHYRTVWISDVHLGFRGCRADFLLDFLHRVTCDRLYLVGDIVDFWEMRRGLYWPQAHNNVVRT' A
#
# COMPACT_ATOMS: atom_id res chain seq x y z
N MET A 1 -8.04 -21.45 -14.87
CA MET A 1 -8.04 -22.06 -13.53
C MET A 1 -7.39 -21.08 -12.57
N THR A 2 -8.17 -20.37 -11.77
CA THR A 2 -7.63 -19.43 -10.77
C THR A 2 -6.90 -20.25 -9.70
N PRO A 3 -5.61 -19.98 -9.39
CA PRO A 3 -4.96 -20.66 -8.28
C PRO A 3 -5.78 -20.41 -7.01
N ALA A 4 -6.03 -21.46 -6.22
CA ALA A 4 -6.73 -21.34 -4.95
C ALA A 4 -6.03 -20.27 -4.11
N GLN A 5 -6.78 -19.25 -3.66
CA GLN A 5 -6.26 -18.19 -2.79
C GLN A 5 -5.73 -18.85 -1.52
N GLN A 6 -4.41 -18.80 -1.32
CA GLN A 6 -3.82 -19.23 -0.05
C GLN A 6 -4.39 -18.35 1.07
N PRO A 7 -4.65 -18.92 2.26
CA PRO A 7 -5.10 -18.13 3.40
C PRO A 7 -4.09 -17.02 3.69
N PRO A 8 -4.54 -15.81 4.09
CA PRO A 8 -3.64 -14.71 4.42
C PRO A 8 -2.62 -15.13 5.48
N ARG A 9 -1.36 -14.76 5.28
CA ARG A 9 -0.32 -15.02 6.29
C ARG A 9 -0.47 -14.06 7.44
N HIS A 10 -0.56 -14.59 8.65
CA HIS A 10 -0.65 -13.80 9.85
C HIS A 10 0.74 -13.44 10.39
N TYR A 11 0.94 -12.17 10.72
CA TYR A 11 2.15 -11.66 11.38
C TYR A 11 1.77 -10.86 12.62
N ARG A 12 2.50 -11.01 13.71
CA ARG A 12 2.28 -10.18 14.92
C ARG A 12 2.44 -8.68 14.61
N THR A 13 3.35 -8.31 13.71
CA THR A 13 3.62 -6.90 13.38
C THR A 13 4.18 -6.76 11.97
N VAL A 14 3.69 -5.75 11.24
CA VAL A 14 4.16 -5.35 9.91
C VAL A 14 4.62 -3.89 9.96
N TRP A 15 5.73 -3.59 9.30
CA TRP A 15 6.28 -2.25 9.15
C TRP A 15 6.36 -1.93 7.66
N ILE A 16 5.82 -0.78 7.26
CA ILE A 16 5.84 -0.30 5.88
C ILE A 16 6.39 1.12 5.91
N SER A 17 7.36 1.42 5.05
CA SER A 17 7.93 2.75 4.96
C SER A 17 8.04 3.29 3.55
N ASP A 18 8.06 4.63 3.46
CA ASP A 18 8.44 5.40 2.26
C ASP A 18 7.73 4.93 0.97
N VAL A 19 6.40 4.83 1.05
CA VAL A 19 5.55 4.36 -0.06
C VAL A 19 5.36 5.45 -1.12
N HIS A 20 5.33 6.72 -0.71
CA HIS A 20 5.09 7.89 -1.56
C HIS A 20 3.82 7.80 -2.42
N LEU A 21 2.66 7.53 -1.82
CA LEU A 21 1.37 7.65 -2.52
C LEU A 21 1.19 9.08 -3.04
N GLY A 22 1.00 9.24 -4.35
CA GLY A 22 0.94 10.54 -5.03
C GLY A 22 2.13 10.80 -5.94
N PHE A 23 3.22 10.04 -5.77
CA PHE A 23 4.36 10.02 -6.68
C PHE A 23 4.08 9.14 -7.91
N ARG A 24 4.47 9.58 -9.12
CA ARG A 24 4.20 8.83 -10.36
C ARG A 24 4.90 7.47 -10.43
N GLY A 25 6.04 7.32 -9.76
CA GLY A 25 6.76 6.05 -9.66
C GLY A 25 6.24 5.12 -8.57
N CYS A 26 5.19 5.50 -7.84
CA CYS A 26 4.65 4.69 -6.75
C CYS A 26 4.05 3.38 -7.27
N ARG A 27 4.58 2.26 -6.78
CA ARG A 27 4.12 0.90 -7.11
C ARG A 27 3.01 0.43 -6.17
N ALA A 28 1.91 1.19 -6.10
CA ALA A 28 0.80 0.93 -5.18
C ALA A 28 0.14 -0.46 -5.36
N ASP A 29 0.13 -1.01 -6.58
CA ASP A 29 -0.45 -2.33 -6.84
C ASP A 29 0.29 -3.46 -6.11
N PHE A 30 1.63 -3.36 -5.98
CA PHE A 30 2.42 -4.33 -5.23
C PHE A 30 2.15 -4.27 -3.74
N LEU A 31 2.00 -3.04 -3.21
CA LEU A 31 1.62 -2.83 -1.82
C LEU A 31 0.22 -3.39 -1.55
N LEU A 32 -0.73 -3.15 -2.45
CA LEU A 32 -2.08 -3.66 -2.33
C LEU A 32 -2.12 -5.20 -2.37
N ASP A 33 -1.37 -5.83 -3.29
CA ASP A 33 -1.24 -7.29 -3.33
C ASP A 33 -0.63 -7.86 -2.05
N PHE A 34 0.37 -7.18 -1.47
CA PHE A 34 0.92 -7.56 -0.17
C PHE A 34 -0.12 -7.46 0.96
N LEU A 35 -0.82 -6.33 1.06
CA LEU A 35 -1.83 -6.11 2.11
C LEU A 35 -3.00 -7.10 2.01
N HIS A 36 -3.41 -7.50 0.81
CA HIS A 36 -4.44 -8.53 0.63
C HIS A 36 -4.00 -9.94 1.04
N ARG A 37 -2.70 -10.22 1.06
CA ARG A 37 -2.14 -11.55 1.40
C ARG A 37 -1.70 -11.66 2.85
N VAL A 38 -1.81 -10.58 3.61
CA VAL A 38 -1.25 -10.48 4.97
C VAL A 38 -2.31 -9.97 5.94
N THR A 39 -2.35 -10.57 7.13
CA THR A 39 -3.04 -10.00 8.30
C THR A 39 -2.02 -9.72 9.40
N CYS A 40 -2.28 -8.71 10.23
CA CYS A 40 -1.41 -8.44 11.36
C CYS A 40 -2.12 -7.77 12.54
N ASP A 41 -1.56 -7.95 13.75
CA ASP A 41 -2.08 -7.27 14.96
C ASP A 41 -1.72 -5.79 14.96
N ARG A 42 -0.57 -5.44 14.39
CA ARG A 42 -0.02 -4.09 14.35
C ARG A 42 0.60 -3.79 12.99
N LEU A 43 0.10 -2.75 12.35
CA LEU A 43 0.69 -2.16 11.16
C LEU A 43 1.30 -0.80 11.53
N TYR A 44 2.62 -0.69 11.40
CA TYR A 44 3.34 0.57 11.54
C TYR A 44 3.64 1.15 10.17
N LEU A 45 3.20 2.37 9.94
CA LEU A 45 3.52 3.16 8.76
C LEU A 45 4.55 4.21 9.15
N VAL A 46 5.72 4.18 8.53
CA VAL A 46 6.88 5.00 8.92
C VAL A 46 7.41 5.76 7.70
N GLY A 47 7.90 6.98 7.88
CA GLY A 47 8.41 7.78 6.76
C GLY A 47 7.32 8.30 5.83
N ASP A 48 7.64 8.51 4.56
CA ASP A 48 6.79 9.25 3.63
C ASP A 48 5.77 8.34 2.93
N ILE A 49 4.63 8.12 3.59
CA ILE A 49 3.56 7.29 3.05
C ILE A 49 2.79 8.01 1.94
N VAL A 50 2.56 9.31 2.09
CA VAL A 50 1.83 10.15 1.13
C VAL A 50 2.72 11.31 0.71
N ASP A 51 2.94 11.44 -0.59
CA ASP A 51 3.72 12.51 -1.18
C ASP A 51 2.84 13.70 -1.53
N PHE A 52 2.62 14.58 -0.54
CA PHE A 52 1.89 15.83 -0.77
C PHE A 52 2.69 16.84 -1.60
N TRP A 53 4.01 16.73 -1.65
CA TRP A 53 4.85 17.69 -2.37
C TRP A 53 4.70 17.54 -3.88
N GLU A 54 4.74 16.31 -4.39
CA GLU A 54 4.55 16.04 -5.81
C GLU A 54 3.12 16.37 -6.27
N MET A 55 2.12 16.07 -5.44
CA MET A 55 0.72 16.39 -5.74
C MET A 55 0.46 17.90 -5.91
N ARG A 56 1.26 18.78 -5.30
CA ARG A 56 1.17 20.23 -5.51
C ARG A 56 1.58 20.67 -6.92
N ARG A 57 2.36 19.86 -7.64
CA ARG A 57 2.81 20.14 -9.02
C ARG A 57 1.81 19.64 -10.07
N GLY A 58 0.84 18.84 -9.65
CA GLY A 58 -0.23 18.28 -10.47
C GLY A 58 -0.81 17.06 -9.77
N LEU A 59 -2.14 17.01 -9.63
CA LEU A 59 -2.80 15.92 -8.93
C LEU A 59 -2.58 14.59 -9.68
N TYR A 60 -1.86 13.67 -9.07
CA TYR A 60 -1.71 12.30 -9.55
C TYR A 60 -2.14 11.34 -8.43
N TRP A 61 -3.36 10.81 -8.56
CA TRP A 61 -3.95 9.94 -7.54
C TRP A 61 -4.76 8.82 -8.20
N PRO A 62 -4.10 7.77 -8.71
CA PRO A 62 -4.79 6.66 -9.37
C PRO A 62 -5.58 5.80 -8.36
N GLN A 63 -6.54 5.03 -8.85
CA GLN A 63 -7.42 4.21 -8.01
C GLN A 63 -6.66 3.23 -7.09
N ALA A 64 -5.49 2.73 -7.51
CA ALA A 64 -4.64 1.88 -6.68
C ALA A 64 -4.27 2.53 -5.33
N HIS A 65 -4.00 3.84 -5.32
CA HIS A 65 -3.68 4.57 -4.07
C HIS A 65 -4.89 4.65 -3.15
N ASN A 66 -6.06 4.89 -3.73
CA ASN A 66 -7.35 4.86 -3.03
C ASN A 66 -7.66 3.50 -2.39
N ASN A 67 -7.24 2.41 -3.03
CA ASN A 67 -7.45 1.05 -2.54
C ASN A 67 -6.54 0.76 -1.35
N VAL A 68 -5.26 1.15 -1.42
CA VAL A 68 -4.31 1.02 -0.30
C VAL A 68 -4.84 1.69 0.97
N VAL A 69 -5.42 2.89 0.86
CA VAL A 69 -5.97 3.62 2.03
C VAL A 69 -7.23 2.95 2.63
N ARG A 70 -7.94 2.14 1.84
CA ARG A 70 -9.22 1.50 2.25
C ARG A 70 -9.08 0.01 2.61
N THR A 71 -7.88 -0.55 2.52
CA THR A 71 -7.58 -1.97 2.81
C THR A 71 -7.39 -2.15 4.31
#